data_AF-F1L2X0-F1
#
_entry.id   AF-F1L2X0-F1
#
_cell.length_a   1.000
_cell.length_b   1.000
_cell.length_c   1.000
_cell.angle_alpha   90.00
_cell.angle_beta   90.00
_cell.angle_gamma   90.00
#
_symmetry.space_group_name_H-M   'P 1'
#
loop_
_entity.id
_entity.type
_entity.pdbx_description
1 polymer ?
#
loop_
_entity_poly.entity_id
_entity_poly.type
_entity_poly.pdbx_seq_one_letter_code
_entity_poly.pdbx_strand_id
1 'polypeptide(L)'
;MPLNNLTSLISLLLLCVPSATDQRFTEFDTIDGFPAKPIIEVTHVDDLVTNNIRGNGITPQTVPSDRRVDCLPDGAMISLCATRNCILDMQAPHGAPKCYFPQNTGYKVLTTSSNGTTLEKAPGIGSPFGEDIPHITFKTTTIKNSTLNVRISAEGRFEPMIDIPRNVYDTGESFDVVISNETGIFSFKVQRHSTKTIVWDTSIGGLLFAEQYLQIAALLGSSEIYGIGENAHSRLRHDVEHYATWALLARDSWPYAYPAYVEERNKRNLYGVYPFLMALEKDYKAHGLLILNTNPQDITIGPAPHIVYRTIGGMLDIYFFPGPTPENVVQQYLALIGKPSLPPYWALGFQLGRFGFKSFDEMQQRISEVQKVGIPLDVVYFDRDYMDGYQDFTLKEGWEQLPTYIKHLHDENIYTMLIFDPSIQADSAAFERAITAGARFLEWESEDEVQREVQDLYPLARNTKVMLGVSWPDRHVAFADFSASETAVWWQNEITRFHKQVPFDGMWLSMNEPSNFGTNRAFPDHFDDPNHPNITTLKCPLSGNYSKFDMPPYETYNVYKYNERYLSSNTLCMLALTENG
;
A
#
# COMPACT_ATOMS: atom_id res chain seq x y z
N MET A 1 10.40 -37.11 4.63
CA MET A 1 10.26 -36.72 6.04
C MET A 1 8.84 -36.20 6.23
N PRO A 2 8.10 -36.56 7.29
CA PRO A 2 6.67 -36.27 7.32
C PRO A 2 6.43 -34.76 7.51
N LEU A 3 5.58 -34.20 6.64
CA LEU A 3 5.02 -32.86 6.71
C LEU A 3 4.16 -32.74 7.97
N ASN A 4 4.72 -32.20 9.06
CA ASN A 4 3.96 -31.80 10.25
C ASN A 4 4.55 -30.49 10.77
N ASN A 5 4.20 -29.38 10.12
CA ASN A 5 4.15 -28.01 10.66
C ASN A 5 3.70 -27.07 9.53
N LEU A 6 2.38 -27.05 9.28
CA LEU A 6 1.79 -26.36 8.14
C LEU A 6 0.85 -25.20 8.51
N THR A 7 0.91 -24.71 9.74
CA THR A 7 0.19 -23.50 10.17
C THR A 7 0.92 -22.20 9.80
N SER A 8 2.22 -22.25 9.47
CA SER A 8 3.00 -21.05 9.10
C SER A 8 2.98 -20.68 7.62
N LEU A 9 2.36 -21.48 6.74
CA LEU A 9 2.24 -21.13 5.32
C LEU A 9 1.11 -20.14 5.03
N ILE A 10 0.09 -20.08 5.89
CA ILE A 10 -1.07 -19.18 5.72
C ILE A 10 -0.64 -17.72 5.90
N SER A 11 0.32 -17.44 6.80
CA SER A 11 0.87 -16.10 7.01
C SER A 11 1.85 -15.64 5.91
N LEU A 12 2.31 -16.55 5.03
CA LEU A 12 3.29 -16.23 3.98
C LEU A 12 2.65 -15.72 2.68
N LEU A 13 1.37 -16.00 2.46
CA LEU A 13 0.61 -15.53 1.30
C LEU A 13 0.42 -13.99 1.28
N LEU A 14 0.67 -13.30 2.39
CA LEU A 14 0.53 -11.85 2.55
C LEU A 14 1.82 -11.04 2.32
N LEU A 15 2.95 -11.66 1.94
CA LEU A 15 4.26 -10.98 1.87
C LEU A 15 5.10 -11.31 0.61
N CYS A 16 4.46 -11.67 -0.51
CA CYS A 16 5.17 -11.80 -1.78
C CYS A 16 5.11 -10.48 -2.57
N VAL A 17 6.28 -9.88 -2.79
CA VAL A 17 6.48 -8.76 -3.74
C VAL A 17 6.63 -9.36 -5.15
N PRO A 18 5.76 -9.04 -6.12
CA PRO A 18 5.92 -9.48 -7.50
C PRO A 18 6.92 -8.61 -8.26
N SER A 19 7.74 -9.24 -9.11
CA SER A 19 8.49 -8.55 -10.16
C SER A 19 7.70 -8.65 -11.47
N ALA A 20 7.12 -7.54 -11.94
CA ALA A 20 6.47 -7.49 -13.25
C ALA A 20 7.49 -7.14 -14.35
N THR A 21 7.63 -8.00 -15.37
CA THR A 21 8.32 -7.69 -16.63
C THR A 21 7.38 -7.96 -17.80
N ASP A 22 6.72 -6.93 -18.31
CA ASP A 22 6.20 -6.89 -19.67
C ASP A 22 7.03 -5.94 -20.57
N GLN A 23 7.72 -6.52 -21.55
CA GLN A 23 8.39 -5.79 -22.63
C GLN A 23 7.45 -5.76 -23.83
N ARG A 24 6.89 -4.58 -24.15
CA ARG A 24 6.85 -4.00 -25.51
C ARG A 24 6.07 -2.67 -25.57
N PHE A 25 6.80 -1.57 -25.75
CA PHE A 25 6.42 -0.49 -26.66
C PHE A 25 7.71 0.00 -27.33
N THR A 26 7.97 -0.49 -28.54
CA THR A 26 8.92 0.10 -29.48
C THR A 26 8.13 0.76 -30.58
N GLU A 27 7.92 2.07 -30.48
CA GLU A 27 7.86 3.05 -31.58
C GLU A 27 7.44 4.41 -30.97
N PHE A 28 8.42 5.31 -30.80
CA PHE A 28 8.15 6.71 -30.53
C PHE A 28 7.92 7.40 -31.87
N ASP A 29 6.68 7.58 -32.26
CA ASP A 29 6.33 8.58 -33.27
C ASP A 29 6.42 9.97 -32.64
N THR A 30 7.31 10.79 -33.18
CA THR A 30 7.40 12.23 -32.93
C THR A 30 6.14 12.91 -33.45
N ILE A 31 5.29 13.39 -32.55
CA ILE A 31 4.22 14.35 -32.90
C ILE A 31 4.59 15.71 -32.30
N ASP A 32 5.26 16.51 -33.13
CA ASP A 32 5.32 17.96 -32.99
C ASP A 32 3.95 18.56 -33.33
N GLY A 33 3.49 19.53 -32.52
CA GLY A 33 2.45 20.47 -32.93
C GLY A 33 1.34 20.76 -31.90
N PHE A 34 1.66 21.51 -30.85
CA PHE A 34 0.63 22.22 -30.09
C PHE A 34 0.35 23.58 -30.74
N PRO A 35 -0.90 23.90 -31.17
CA PRO A 35 -1.25 25.27 -31.48
C PRO A 35 -1.49 26.04 -30.17
N ALA A 36 -0.69 27.07 -29.94
CA ALA A 36 -0.94 28.08 -28.92
C ALA A 36 -2.29 28.78 -29.17
N LYS A 37 -3.13 28.86 -28.13
CA LYS A 37 -4.33 29.72 -28.11
C LYS A 37 -4.45 30.40 -26.73
N PRO A 38 -5.14 31.55 -26.67
CA PRO A 38 -4.53 32.81 -26.23
C PRO A 38 -4.58 33.03 -24.72
N ILE A 39 -3.61 33.82 -24.28
CA ILE A 39 -3.54 34.46 -22.98
C ILE A 39 -4.78 35.35 -22.83
N ILE A 40 -5.64 35.01 -21.86
CA ILE A 40 -6.64 35.93 -21.33
C ILE A 40 -5.95 36.70 -20.21
N GLU A 41 -5.64 37.97 -20.47
CA GLU A 41 -5.25 38.92 -19.43
C GLU A 41 -6.41 39.06 -18.43
N VAL A 42 -6.22 38.59 -17.20
CA VAL A 42 -7.06 38.99 -16.08
C VAL A 42 -6.37 40.17 -15.41
N THR A 43 -6.88 41.36 -15.70
CA THR A 43 -6.52 42.62 -15.05
C THR A 43 -6.98 42.66 -13.59
N HIS A 44 -6.07 43.02 -12.69
CA HIS A 44 -6.22 43.53 -11.33
C HIS A 44 -7.06 42.73 -10.32
N VAL A 45 -6.36 42.02 -9.43
CA VAL A 45 -6.80 41.76 -8.05
C VAL A 45 -5.73 42.33 -7.11
N ASP A 46 -5.54 43.64 -7.17
CA ASP A 46 -5.02 44.41 -6.04
C ASP A 46 -6.25 44.87 -5.22
N ASP A 47 -6.17 44.79 -3.89
CA ASP A 47 -7.17 45.19 -2.87
C ASP A 47 -8.02 44.12 -2.15
N LEU A 48 -7.56 42.87 -2.01
CA LEU A 48 -8.07 41.96 -0.96
C LEU A 48 -7.05 41.50 0.08
N VAL A 49 -5.80 41.99 -0.01
CA VAL A 49 -4.76 41.77 0.99
C VAL A 49 -4.75 43.00 1.91
N THR A 50 -5.54 42.99 3.01
CA THR A 50 -5.21 43.57 4.34
C THR A 50 -6.38 43.80 5.29
N ASN A 51 -7.67 43.63 4.92
CA ASN A 51 -8.77 44.08 5.80
C ASN A 51 -9.83 43.03 6.14
N ASN A 52 -9.44 41.87 6.70
CA ASN A 52 -10.42 41.04 7.41
C ASN A 52 -9.86 40.24 8.61
N ILE A 53 -8.96 40.84 9.38
CA ILE A 53 -8.59 40.32 10.72
C ILE A 53 -8.53 41.49 11.72
N ARG A 54 -9.68 42.07 12.03
CA ARG A 54 -9.88 42.85 13.26
C ARG A 54 -11.26 42.52 13.86
N GLY A 55 -11.40 41.30 14.33
CA GLY A 55 -12.47 40.86 15.22
C GLY A 55 -11.91 39.78 16.13
N ASN A 56 -11.83 40.08 17.42
CA ASN A 56 -11.33 39.22 18.51
C ASN A 56 -9.83 38.86 18.51
N GLY A 57 -8.99 39.76 19.05
CA GLY A 57 -7.99 39.46 20.10
C GLY A 57 -7.00 38.28 19.98
N ILE A 58 -6.87 37.62 18.83
CA ILE A 58 -5.92 36.53 18.61
C ILE A 58 -4.99 36.98 17.49
N THR A 59 -3.74 37.28 17.82
CA THR A 59 -2.66 37.43 16.83
C THR A 59 -2.62 36.17 15.96
N PRO A 60 -2.72 36.26 14.62
CA PRO A 60 -2.64 35.09 13.76
C PRO A 60 -1.26 34.43 13.96
N GLN A 61 -1.26 33.23 14.54
CA GLN A 61 -0.08 32.40 14.67
C GLN A 61 0.35 31.94 13.26
N THR A 62 1.18 32.74 12.60
CA THR A 62 1.81 32.34 11.34
C THR A 62 2.75 31.18 11.61
N VAL A 63 2.58 30.06 10.90
CA VAL A 63 3.46 28.89 11.02
C VAL A 63 4.61 29.03 10.01
N PRO A 64 5.89 28.90 10.45
CA PRO A 64 7.04 28.93 9.56
C PRO A 64 6.90 27.91 8.42
N SER A 65 7.37 28.27 7.22
CA SER A 65 7.16 27.47 6.00
C SER A 65 7.82 26.09 6.00
N ASP A 66 8.81 25.88 6.86
CA ASP A 66 9.53 24.60 7.03
C ASP A 66 8.72 23.55 7.81
N ARG A 67 7.67 23.95 8.54
CA ARG A 67 6.89 23.10 9.46
C ARG A 67 5.38 23.23 9.29
N ARG A 68 4.93 23.60 8.09
CA ARG A 68 3.51 23.67 7.77
C ARG A 68 2.91 22.28 7.61
N VAL A 69 1.70 22.13 8.12
CA VAL A 69 0.79 21.01 7.82
C VAL A 69 -0.19 21.50 6.76
N ASP A 70 -0.09 20.93 5.55
CA ASP A 70 -0.89 21.33 4.39
C ASP A 70 -2.39 21.09 4.64
N CYS A 71 -3.20 22.08 4.30
CA CYS A 71 -4.67 22.07 4.40
C CYS A 71 -5.37 21.81 3.04
N LEU A 72 -4.60 21.74 1.94
CA LEU A 72 -5.08 21.31 0.63
C LEU A 72 -4.32 20.07 0.11
N PRO A 73 -4.19 18.98 0.92
CA PRO A 73 -3.39 17.82 0.54
C PRO A 73 -3.98 17.02 -0.65
N ASP A 74 -5.25 17.26 -0.98
CA ASP A 74 -6.01 16.67 -2.10
C ASP A 74 -5.76 17.36 -3.45
N GLY A 75 -4.82 18.32 -3.52
CA GLY A 75 -4.52 19.05 -4.76
C GLY A 75 -5.62 20.04 -5.18
N ALA A 76 -6.50 20.40 -4.25
CA ALA A 76 -7.56 21.38 -4.46
C ALA A 76 -7.01 22.78 -4.81
N MET A 77 -7.85 23.59 -5.47
CA MET A 77 -7.47 24.97 -5.82
C MET A 77 -7.21 25.82 -4.58
N ILE A 78 -6.22 26.70 -4.65
CA ILE A 78 -5.82 27.57 -3.54
C ILE A 78 -6.96 28.46 -3.00
N SER A 79 -7.96 28.75 -3.83
CA SER A 79 -9.16 29.51 -3.44
C SER A 79 -9.99 28.82 -2.36
N LEU A 80 -9.92 27.49 -2.22
CA LEU A 80 -10.62 26.75 -1.17
C LEU A 80 -10.00 26.93 0.22
N CYS A 81 -8.80 27.51 0.31
CA CYS A 81 -8.11 27.69 1.59
C CYS A 81 -8.95 28.47 2.61
N ALA A 82 -9.55 29.58 2.17
CA ALA A 82 -10.41 30.41 3.03
C ALA A 82 -11.70 29.67 3.43
N THR A 83 -12.28 28.87 2.54
CA THR A 83 -13.47 28.07 2.82
C THR A 83 -13.20 26.96 3.83
N ARG A 84 -11.98 26.40 3.84
CA ARG A 84 -11.51 25.46 4.87
C ARG A 84 -11.06 26.16 6.17
N ASN A 85 -11.25 27.48 6.27
CA ASN A 85 -10.82 28.33 7.38
C ASN A 85 -9.32 28.24 7.69
N CYS A 86 -8.50 27.86 6.71
CA CYS A 86 -7.05 27.71 6.86
C CYS A 86 -6.30 29.02 6.61
N ILE A 87 -5.02 29.03 6.94
CA ILE A 87 -4.17 30.22 6.76
C ILE A 87 -3.57 30.18 5.36
N LEU A 88 -3.76 31.27 4.61
CA LEU A 88 -3.18 31.46 3.28
C LEU A 88 -1.96 32.38 3.36
N ASP A 89 -0.83 31.89 2.85
CA ASP A 89 0.40 32.64 2.64
C ASP A 89 0.84 32.55 1.17
N MET A 90 0.56 33.60 0.40
CA MET A 90 0.93 33.69 -1.01
C MET A 90 2.44 33.91 -1.24
N GLN A 91 3.18 34.29 -0.19
CA GLN A 91 4.63 34.52 -0.23
C GLN A 91 5.43 33.29 0.21
N ALA A 92 4.78 32.14 0.40
CA ALA A 92 5.45 30.90 0.77
C ALA A 92 6.55 30.55 -0.26
N PRO A 93 7.73 30.08 0.19
CA PRO A 93 8.76 29.57 -0.70
C PRO A 93 8.23 28.49 -1.65
N HIS A 94 8.89 28.33 -2.80
CA HIS A 94 8.54 27.26 -3.75
C HIS A 94 8.58 25.89 -3.06
N GLY A 95 7.55 25.05 -3.29
CA GLY A 95 7.42 23.73 -2.67
C GLY A 95 6.82 23.71 -1.26
N ALA A 96 6.80 24.83 -0.53
CA ALA A 96 6.14 24.89 0.77
C ALA A 96 4.61 25.07 0.63
N PRO A 97 3.80 24.50 1.55
CA PRO A 97 2.35 24.70 1.55
C PRO A 97 1.98 26.18 1.67
N LYS A 98 1.23 26.68 0.68
CA LYS A 98 0.65 28.04 0.68
C LYS A 98 -0.60 28.12 1.55
N CYS A 99 -1.36 27.04 1.63
CA CYS A 99 -2.50 26.91 2.53
C CYS A 99 -2.18 25.89 3.62
N TYR A 100 -2.30 26.28 4.89
CA TYR A 100 -1.90 25.41 6.00
C TYR A 100 -2.80 25.57 7.22
N PHE A 101 -2.84 24.53 8.04
CA PHE A 101 -3.58 24.55 9.29
C PHE A 101 -2.90 25.45 10.33
N PRO A 102 -3.66 26.25 11.11
CA PRO A 102 -3.16 26.84 12.35
C PRO A 102 -2.62 25.79 13.31
N GLN A 103 -1.61 26.15 14.09
CA GLN A 103 -0.96 25.25 15.05
C GLN A 103 -1.92 24.69 16.11
N ASN A 104 -2.97 25.43 16.47
CA ASN A 104 -4.00 25.03 17.44
C ASN A 104 -5.12 24.15 16.83
N THR A 105 -4.91 23.56 15.66
CA THR A 105 -5.84 22.59 15.06
C THR A 105 -5.62 21.22 15.68
N GLY A 106 -6.60 20.72 16.44
CA GLY A 106 -6.47 19.43 17.12
C GLY A 106 -7.61 19.08 18.06
N TYR A 107 -7.25 18.31 19.09
CA TYR A 107 -8.12 17.88 20.20
C TYR A 107 -7.63 18.48 21.51
N LYS A 108 -8.45 18.47 22.57
CA LYS A 108 -8.10 18.85 23.94
C LYS A 108 -8.28 17.66 24.87
N VAL A 109 -7.53 17.64 25.96
CA VAL A 109 -7.72 16.63 27.01
C VAL A 109 -9.03 16.91 27.75
N LEU A 110 -9.96 15.96 27.72
CA LEU A 110 -11.19 16.02 28.49
C LEU A 110 -11.00 15.36 29.86
N THR A 111 -10.57 14.11 29.85
CA THR A 111 -10.30 13.33 31.07
C THR A 111 -9.11 12.41 30.89
N THR A 112 -8.38 12.16 31.97
CA THR A 112 -7.32 11.16 32.02
C THR A 112 -7.72 10.08 33.02
N SER A 113 -7.69 8.83 32.59
CA SER A 113 -8.05 7.66 33.40
C SER A 113 -6.95 6.61 33.35
N SER A 114 -7.08 5.56 34.17
CA SER A 114 -6.19 4.38 34.09
C SER A 114 -6.25 3.67 32.73
N ASN A 115 -7.34 3.82 31.98
CA ASN A 115 -7.56 3.12 30.71
C ASN A 115 -7.09 3.92 29.49
N GLY A 116 -6.69 5.17 29.68
CA GLY A 116 -6.31 6.10 28.61
C GLY A 116 -6.78 7.53 28.89
N THR A 117 -6.41 8.42 27.98
CA THR A 117 -6.82 9.83 27.97
C THR A 117 -7.91 10.01 26.93
N THR A 118 -9.09 10.47 27.35
CA THR A 118 -10.17 10.85 26.43
C THR A 118 -9.91 12.27 25.95
N LEU A 119 -9.91 12.43 24.64
CA LEU A 119 -9.69 13.70 23.95
C LEU A 119 -10.99 14.16 23.31
N GLU A 120 -11.28 15.45 23.41
CA GLU A 120 -12.44 16.10 22.80
C GLU A 120 -11.99 17.02 21.67
N LYS A 121 -12.70 17.01 20.54
CA LYS A 121 -12.36 17.87 19.39
C LYS A 121 -12.28 19.33 19.83
N ALA A 122 -11.15 19.99 19.57
CA ALA A 122 -10.99 21.40 19.94
C ALA A 122 -11.90 22.27 19.05
N PRO A 123 -12.49 23.35 19.60
CA PRO A 123 -13.23 24.32 18.81
C PRO A 123 -12.29 25.00 17.81
N GLY A 124 -12.75 25.21 16.58
CA GLY A 124 -11.96 25.78 15.51
C GLY A 124 -12.07 24.96 14.25
N ILE A 125 -10.96 24.88 13.51
CA ILE A 125 -10.91 24.18 12.22
C ILE A 125 -11.02 22.67 12.46
N GLY A 126 -11.87 22.04 11.66
CA GLY A 126 -12.03 20.60 11.61
C GLY A 126 -11.46 19.99 10.33
N SER A 127 -11.65 18.69 10.17
CA SER A 127 -11.34 17.98 8.95
C SER A 127 -12.10 18.59 7.76
N PRO A 128 -11.43 18.88 6.63
CA PRO A 128 -12.10 19.30 5.42
C PRO A 128 -12.75 18.12 4.66
N PHE A 129 -12.54 16.89 5.11
CA PHE A 129 -12.92 15.64 4.42
C PHE A 129 -13.92 14.79 5.21
N GLY A 130 -14.72 15.44 6.07
CA GLY A 130 -15.75 14.79 6.88
C GLY A 130 -15.87 15.42 8.27
N GLU A 131 -16.95 15.12 8.97
CA GLU A 131 -17.10 15.57 10.36
C GLU A 131 -16.10 14.83 11.26
N ASP A 132 -15.37 15.59 12.09
CA ASP A 132 -14.49 15.01 13.09
C ASP A 132 -15.29 14.25 14.14
N ILE A 133 -14.78 13.09 14.54
CA ILE A 133 -15.29 12.32 15.67
C ILE A 133 -15.12 13.17 16.94
N PRO A 134 -16.20 13.47 17.68
CA PRO A 134 -16.13 14.39 18.82
C PRO A 134 -15.21 13.93 19.94
N HIS A 135 -15.16 12.62 20.20
CA HIS A 135 -14.37 12.03 21.26
C HIS A 135 -13.51 10.88 20.73
N ILE A 136 -12.21 10.96 21.00
CA ILE A 136 -11.23 9.92 20.66
C ILE A 136 -10.44 9.55 21.92
N THR A 137 -9.83 8.37 21.93
CA THR A 137 -9.06 7.86 23.06
C THR A 137 -7.59 7.75 22.69
N PHE A 138 -6.72 8.35 23.50
CA PHE A 138 -5.27 8.20 23.45
C PHE A 138 -4.80 7.23 24.54
N LYS A 139 -4.04 6.20 24.16
CA LYS A 139 -3.51 5.19 25.08
C LYS A 139 -2.06 4.88 24.74
N THR A 140 -1.24 4.70 25.77
CA THR A 140 0.15 4.26 25.65
C THR A 140 0.34 2.94 26.37
N THR A 141 1.04 2.00 25.75
CA THR A 141 1.42 0.75 26.39
C THR A 141 2.88 0.44 26.09
N THR A 142 3.62 -0.07 27.08
CA THR A 142 4.99 -0.52 26.86
C THR A 142 5.00 -2.04 26.86
N ILE A 143 5.38 -2.64 25.74
CA ILE A 143 5.44 -4.09 25.59
C ILE A 143 6.77 -4.56 26.14
N LYS A 144 6.72 -5.29 27.28
CA LYS A 144 7.89 -5.87 27.95
C LYS A 144 9.05 -4.87 28.16
N ASN A 145 8.73 -3.63 28.54
CA ASN A 145 9.66 -2.53 28.85
C ASN A 145 10.58 -2.02 27.71
N SER A 146 10.38 -2.45 26.47
CA SER A 146 11.20 -2.02 25.32
C SER A 146 10.36 -1.29 24.27
N THR A 147 9.53 -2.01 23.50
CA THR A 147 8.69 -1.42 22.45
C THR A 147 7.57 -0.57 23.05
N LEU A 148 7.53 0.72 22.72
CA LEU A 148 6.43 1.61 23.09
C LEU A 148 5.35 1.56 22.01
N ASN A 149 4.11 1.38 22.39
CA ASN A 149 2.94 1.49 21.54
C ASN A 149 2.10 2.70 21.97
N VAL A 150 1.70 3.52 21.00
CA VAL A 150 0.79 4.65 21.13
C VAL A 150 -0.39 4.41 20.22
N ARG A 151 -1.59 4.37 20.80
CA ARG A 151 -2.84 4.15 20.07
C ARG A 151 -3.77 5.34 20.23
N ILE A 152 -4.29 5.85 19.10
CA ILE A 152 -5.36 6.83 19.05
C ILE A 152 -6.52 6.24 18.24
N SER A 153 -7.66 6.03 18.87
CA SER A 153 -8.82 5.38 18.26
C SER A 153 -10.16 5.93 18.76
N ALA A 154 -11.23 5.51 18.10
CA ALA A 154 -12.62 5.71 18.52
C ALA A 154 -13.34 4.36 18.58
N GLU A 155 -14.57 4.33 19.07
CA GLU A 155 -15.39 3.11 19.12
C GLU A 155 -15.72 2.61 17.69
N GLY A 156 -15.72 1.29 17.50
CA GLY A 156 -16.11 0.66 16.23
C GLY A 156 -15.13 0.83 15.06
N ARG A 157 -13.93 1.37 15.30
CA ARG A 157 -12.92 1.54 14.24
C ARG A 157 -12.28 0.21 13.84
N PHE A 158 -12.04 0.05 12.54
CA PHE A 158 -11.33 -1.10 11.98
C PHE A 158 -9.90 -1.23 12.53
N GLU A 159 -9.54 -2.44 12.96
CA GLU A 159 -8.18 -2.86 13.30
C GLU A 159 -7.70 -3.88 12.28
N PRO A 160 -6.50 -3.72 11.70
CA PRO A 160 -5.94 -4.71 10.78
C PRO A 160 -5.89 -6.11 11.42
N MET A 161 -6.62 -7.06 10.82
CA MET A 161 -6.67 -8.46 11.24
C MET A 161 -5.47 -9.24 10.69
N ILE A 162 -4.26 -8.83 11.07
CA ILE A 162 -3.02 -9.46 10.65
C ILE A 162 -2.45 -10.28 11.82
N ASP A 163 -2.11 -11.53 11.55
CA ASP A 163 -1.44 -12.40 12.52
C ASP A 163 0.05 -12.00 12.67
N ILE A 164 0.30 -11.00 13.52
CA ILE A 164 1.65 -10.57 13.90
C ILE A 164 2.03 -11.14 15.28
N PRO A 165 3.24 -11.72 15.46
CA PRO A 165 3.63 -12.37 16.71
C PRO A 165 3.66 -11.45 17.94
N ARG A 166 3.87 -10.14 17.73
CA ARG A 166 3.98 -9.12 18.78
C ARG A 166 5.04 -9.47 19.84
N ASN A 167 6.11 -10.16 19.43
CA ASN A 167 7.26 -10.42 20.29
C ASN A 167 8.11 -9.15 20.44
N VAL A 168 9.02 -9.19 21.41
CA VAL A 168 9.90 -8.05 21.73
C VAL A 168 11.35 -8.52 21.72
N TYR A 169 12.23 -7.67 21.22
CA TYR A 169 13.67 -7.81 21.34
C TYR A 169 14.18 -6.71 22.28
N ASP A 170 14.64 -7.07 23.47
CA ASP A 170 15.08 -6.10 24.48
C ASP A 170 16.52 -5.65 24.18
N THR A 171 16.71 -4.34 24.05
CA THR A 171 18.00 -3.69 23.79
C THR A 171 18.54 -2.96 25.04
N GLY A 172 17.76 -2.91 26.12
CA GLY A 172 18.01 -2.07 27.29
C GLY A 172 17.66 -0.58 27.11
N GLU A 173 17.21 -0.17 25.92
CA GLU A 173 16.73 1.20 25.67
C GLU A 173 15.20 1.28 25.79
N SER A 174 14.69 2.46 26.15
CA SER A 174 13.26 2.69 26.32
C SER A 174 12.89 4.14 26.02
N PHE A 175 11.59 4.36 25.79
CA PHE A 175 10.99 5.67 25.57
C PHE A 175 10.02 6.05 26.68
N ASP A 176 10.04 7.33 27.05
CA ASP A 176 9.03 7.96 27.90
C ASP A 176 8.06 8.75 27.01
N VAL A 177 6.77 8.80 27.38
CA VAL A 177 5.78 9.65 26.73
C VAL A 177 5.45 10.85 27.63
N VAL A 178 5.53 12.05 27.07
CA VAL A 178 5.20 13.30 27.76
C VAL A 178 4.03 13.97 27.06
N ILE A 179 2.91 14.12 27.75
CA ILE A 179 1.72 14.82 27.24
C ILE A 179 1.85 16.31 27.58
N SER A 180 1.51 17.20 26.64
CA SER A 180 1.50 18.64 26.82
C SER A 180 0.25 19.28 26.20
N ASN A 181 -0.14 20.44 26.75
CA ASN A 181 -1.22 21.28 26.26
C ASN A 181 -0.77 22.75 26.03
N GLU A 182 0.54 23.00 25.96
CA GLU A 182 1.12 24.35 25.88
C GLU A 182 0.64 25.16 24.68
N THR A 183 0.32 24.52 23.55
CA THR A 183 -0.19 25.17 22.32
C THR A 183 -1.70 25.39 22.34
N GLY A 184 -2.37 25.09 23.46
CA GLY A 184 -3.83 25.16 23.61
C GLY A 184 -4.59 23.93 23.11
N ILE A 185 -3.88 22.95 22.54
CA ILE A 185 -4.38 21.64 22.13
C ILE A 185 -3.52 20.52 22.73
N PHE A 186 -4.07 19.31 22.78
CA PHE A 186 -3.36 18.09 23.12
C PHE A 186 -2.20 17.85 22.13
N SER A 187 -1.03 17.62 22.70
CA SER A 187 0.16 17.12 22.02
C SER A 187 0.87 16.12 22.91
N PHE A 188 1.69 15.27 22.31
CA PHE A 188 2.56 14.36 23.05
C PHE A 188 3.92 14.28 22.39
N LYS A 189 4.91 13.99 23.22
CA LYS A 189 6.29 13.79 22.82
C LYS A 189 6.73 12.40 23.22
N VAL A 190 7.47 11.73 22.34
CA VAL A 190 8.21 10.52 22.69
C VAL A 190 9.67 10.92 22.84
N GLN A 191 10.24 10.65 24.01
CA GLN A 191 11.61 10.99 24.33
C GLN A 191 12.38 9.76 24.82
N ARG A 192 13.63 9.63 24.38
CA ARG A 192 14.52 8.57 24.84
C ARG A 192 14.75 8.69 26.33
N HIS A 193 14.54 7.61 27.08
CA HIS A 193 14.65 7.64 28.54
C HIS A 193 16.06 8.04 28.99
N SER A 194 17.09 7.52 28.32
CA SER A 194 18.50 7.68 28.68
C SER A 194 19.07 9.08 28.38
N THR A 195 18.76 9.66 27.21
CA THR A 195 19.34 10.93 26.75
C THR A 195 18.38 12.11 26.80
N LYS A 196 17.09 11.86 27.02
CA LYS A 196 15.99 12.83 26.90
C LYS A 196 15.87 13.46 25.51
N THR A 197 16.49 12.85 24.50
CA THR A 197 16.32 13.24 23.09
C THR A 197 14.90 12.97 22.65
N ILE A 198 14.24 13.97 22.07
CA ILE A 198 12.89 13.87 21.53
C ILE A 198 12.97 13.25 20.13
N VAL A 199 12.29 12.13 19.93
CA VAL A 199 12.24 11.40 18.65
C VAL A 199 10.91 11.58 17.92
N TRP A 200 9.89 12.09 18.62
CA TRP A 200 8.57 12.37 18.08
C TRP A 200 7.93 13.52 18.86
N ASP A 201 7.45 14.56 18.19
CA ASP A 201 6.77 15.70 18.83
C ASP A 201 5.58 16.19 18.01
N THR A 202 4.36 15.99 18.52
CA THR A 202 3.12 16.41 17.84
C THR A 202 2.69 17.85 18.12
N SER A 203 3.51 18.65 18.81
CA SER A 203 3.20 20.07 19.09
C SER A 203 3.14 20.97 17.85
N ILE A 204 3.56 20.45 16.68
CA ILE A 204 3.32 21.05 15.37
C ILE A 204 1.81 21.18 15.04
N GLY A 205 0.96 20.38 15.70
CA GLY A 205 -0.50 20.41 15.55
C GLY A 205 -1.00 19.57 14.37
N GLY A 206 -2.29 19.70 14.06
CA GLY A 206 -2.90 19.04 12.89
C GLY A 206 -3.43 17.62 13.15
N LEU A 207 -3.73 17.26 14.40
CA LEU A 207 -4.45 16.02 14.71
C LEU A 207 -5.91 16.15 14.29
N LEU A 208 -6.31 15.44 13.23
CA LEU A 208 -7.68 15.41 12.71
C LEU A 208 -8.15 13.95 12.67
N PHE A 209 -9.42 13.71 12.97
CA PHE A 209 -9.92 12.34 13.12
C PHE A 209 -11.40 12.28 12.74
N ALA A 210 -11.66 12.05 11.46
CA ALA A 210 -12.98 11.79 10.88
C ALA A 210 -13.09 10.32 10.43
N GLU A 211 -14.28 9.89 10.03
CA GLU A 211 -14.57 8.49 9.65
C GLU A 211 -13.65 7.98 8.52
N GLN A 212 -13.49 8.78 7.45
CA GLN A 212 -12.64 8.49 6.29
C GLN A 212 -11.48 9.49 6.14
N TYR A 213 -11.02 10.11 7.24
CA TYR A 213 -9.83 10.97 7.22
C TYR A 213 -9.18 11.07 8.59
N LEU A 214 -8.01 10.47 8.74
CA LEU A 214 -7.17 10.58 9.93
C LEU A 214 -5.89 11.29 9.54
N GLN A 215 -5.46 12.26 10.34
CA GLN A 215 -4.18 12.95 10.16
C GLN A 215 -3.45 13.11 11.49
N ILE A 216 -2.14 12.85 11.48
CA ILE A 216 -1.23 13.21 12.58
C ILE A 216 0.07 13.76 11.99
N ALA A 217 0.56 14.85 12.56
CA ALA A 217 1.85 15.42 12.21
C ALA A 217 2.79 15.43 13.41
N ALA A 218 4.08 15.21 13.15
CA ALA A 218 5.09 15.21 14.20
C ALA A 218 6.47 15.60 13.69
N LEU A 219 7.24 16.31 14.51
CA LEU A 219 8.67 16.50 14.31
C LEU A 219 9.40 15.19 14.65
N LEU A 220 10.39 14.79 13.85
CA LEU A 220 11.06 13.48 13.95
C LEU A 220 12.39 13.50 14.75
N GLY A 221 12.87 14.67 15.14
CA GLY A 221 14.11 14.81 15.92
C GLY A 221 15.42 14.49 15.16
N SER A 222 15.34 13.99 13.92
CA SER A 222 16.48 13.74 13.03
C SER A 222 16.14 13.99 11.56
N SER A 223 17.17 14.34 10.78
CA SER A 223 17.16 14.44 9.31
C SER A 223 17.61 13.14 8.61
N GLU A 224 18.20 12.20 9.34
CA GLU A 224 18.74 10.96 8.78
C GLU A 224 17.65 9.87 8.82
N ILE A 225 16.74 9.94 7.86
CA ILE A 225 15.50 9.14 7.79
C ILE A 225 15.56 8.11 6.66
N TYR A 226 15.08 6.89 6.95
CA TYR A 226 15.11 5.71 6.08
C TYR A 226 13.81 4.91 6.17
N GLY A 227 13.47 4.14 5.13
CA GLY A 227 12.27 3.29 5.09
C GLY A 227 11.14 3.90 4.28
N ILE A 228 9.90 3.55 4.62
CA ILE A 228 8.67 3.78 3.84
C ILE A 228 8.71 3.03 2.50
N GLY A 229 7.60 2.45 2.09
CA GLY A 229 7.49 1.80 0.80
C GLY A 229 6.12 1.20 0.54
N GLU A 230 5.89 0.58 -0.61
CA GLU A 230 6.87 0.39 -1.68
C GLU A 230 6.83 1.52 -2.72
N ASN A 231 7.97 2.17 -2.94
CA ASN A 231 8.13 3.29 -3.87
C ASN A 231 9.55 3.26 -4.46
N ALA A 232 9.76 3.87 -5.63
CA ALA A 232 11.04 3.89 -6.32
C ALA A 232 11.97 5.03 -5.82
N HIS A 233 12.37 4.98 -4.54
CA HIS A 233 13.24 6.01 -3.96
C HIS A 233 14.56 6.13 -4.73
N SER A 234 14.92 7.35 -5.14
CA SER A 234 16.18 7.60 -5.87
C SER A 234 17.42 7.47 -4.96
N ARG A 235 17.23 7.52 -3.64
CA ARG A 235 18.25 7.42 -2.59
C ARG A 235 17.68 6.65 -1.41
N LEU A 236 18.56 5.99 -0.65
CA LEU A 236 18.16 5.27 0.56
C LEU A 236 17.73 6.23 1.69
N ARG A 237 18.46 7.34 1.86
CA ARG A 237 18.09 8.43 2.78
C ARG A 237 17.05 9.33 2.13
N HIS A 238 15.98 9.61 2.87
CA HIS A 238 14.94 10.54 2.44
C HIS A 238 15.47 11.96 2.22
N ASP A 239 14.89 12.66 1.25
CA ASP A 239 15.02 14.11 1.16
C ASP A 239 14.16 14.75 2.25
N VAL A 240 14.79 15.59 3.07
CA VAL A 240 14.15 16.36 4.13
C VAL A 240 14.36 17.85 3.93
N GLU A 241 14.82 18.29 2.75
CA GLU A 241 14.93 19.71 2.43
C GLU A 241 13.66 20.22 1.73
N HIS A 242 12.92 19.32 1.11
CA HIS A 242 11.68 19.61 0.38
C HIS A 242 10.51 18.79 0.89
N TYR A 243 9.30 19.32 0.70
CA TYR A 243 8.09 18.56 0.95
C TYR A 243 7.95 17.44 -0.10
N ALA A 244 7.83 16.19 0.36
CA ALA A 244 7.59 15.03 -0.48
C ALA A 244 6.50 14.14 0.14
N THR A 245 5.48 13.82 -0.63
CA THR A 245 4.42 12.89 -0.24
C THR A 245 4.62 11.56 -0.93
N TRP A 246 4.64 10.48 -0.14
CA TRP A 246 4.74 9.10 -0.59
C TRP A 246 3.38 8.43 -0.43
N ALA A 247 2.88 7.86 -1.51
CA ALA A 247 1.62 7.13 -1.55
C ALA A 247 1.82 5.68 -1.11
N LEU A 248 0.90 5.16 -0.29
CA LEU A 248 0.88 3.77 0.18
C LEU A 248 -0.49 3.15 -0.06
N LEU A 249 -0.55 2.28 -1.07
CA LEU A 249 -1.63 1.36 -1.40
C LEU A 249 -1.04 0.32 -2.36
N ALA A 250 -1.23 -0.96 -2.11
CA ALA A 250 -0.76 -2.00 -3.03
C ALA A 250 -1.34 -1.78 -4.44
N ARG A 251 -0.48 -1.69 -5.45
CA ARG A 251 -0.85 -1.39 -6.83
C ARG A 251 0.14 -1.98 -7.81
N ASP A 252 -0.40 -2.69 -8.79
CA ASP A 252 0.34 -3.08 -9.97
C ASP A 252 0.65 -1.84 -10.81
N SER A 253 1.91 -1.43 -10.73
CA SER A 253 2.45 -0.32 -11.49
C SER A 253 3.93 -0.58 -11.74
N TRP A 254 4.38 -0.15 -12.91
CA TRP A 254 5.79 -0.14 -13.25
C TRP A 254 6.60 0.69 -12.24
N PRO A 255 7.76 0.20 -11.77
CA PRO A 255 8.64 0.95 -10.90
C PRO A 255 9.44 1.92 -11.76
N TYR A 256 8.80 3.04 -12.08
CA TYR A 256 9.43 4.10 -12.84
C TYR A 256 10.54 4.74 -12.01
N ALA A 257 11.79 4.32 -12.21
CA ALA A 257 12.97 4.96 -11.62
C ALA A 257 13.47 6.10 -12.53
N TYR A 258 12.65 7.14 -12.71
CA TYR A 258 13.09 8.29 -13.51
C TYR A 258 14.18 9.09 -12.77
N PRO A 259 15.06 9.80 -13.49
CA PRO A 259 16.00 10.74 -12.89
C PRO A 259 15.29 11.75 -11.98
N ALA A 260 15.98 12.23 -10.94
CA ALA A 260 15.42 13.03 -9.85
C ALA A 260 14.65 14.31 -10.26
N TYR A 261 14.76 14.81 -11.49
CA TYR A 261 13.98 15.95 -11.98
C TYR A 261 12.56 15.59 -12.47
N VAL A 262 12.20 14.30 -12.53
CA VAL A 262 10.83 13.78 -12.77
C VAL A 262 10.29 13.09 -11.50
N GLU A 263 10.79 13.53 -10.33
CA GLU A 263 10.64 12.89 -9.01
C GLU A 263 9.21 12.51 -8.62
N GLU A 264 8.21 13.24 -9.12
CA GLU A 264 6.82 13.00 -8.75
C GLU A 264 6.34 11.60 -9.13
N ARG A 265 6.88 10.99 -10.20
CA ARG A 265 6.53 9.62 -10.60
C ARG A 265 7.14 8.57 -9.68
N ASN A 266 8.29 8.86 -9.07
CA ASN A 266 8.97 7.95 -8.15
C ASN A 266 8.23 7.85 -6.79
N LYS A 267 7.34 8.82 -6.51
CA LYS A 267 6.53 8.93 -5.28
C LYS A 267 5.20 8.15 -5.36
N ARG A 268 4.93 7.49 -6.48
CA ARG A 268 3.76 6.63 -6.70
C ARG A 268 3.90 5.33 -5.90
N ASN A 269 2.78 4.84 -5.40
CA ASN A 269 2.65 3.53 -4.78
C ASN A 269 2.94 2.40 -5.78
N LEU A 270 3.56 1.33 -5.29
CA LEU A 270 3.85 0.10 -6.02
C LEU A 270 3.17 -1.08 -5.29
N TYR A 271 3.79 -2.26 -5.32
CA TYR A 271 3.16 -3.53 -4.96
C TYR A 271 2.89 -3.68 -3.47
N GLY A 272 3.85 -3.30 -2.60
CA GLY A 272 3.74 -3.43 -1.15
C GLY A 272 3.36 -2.16 -0.39
N VAL A 273 2.94 -2.34 0.87
CA VAL A 273 2.66 -1.26 1.83
C VAL A 273 3.51 -1.47 3.09
N TYR A 274 4.51 -0.61 3.28
CA TYR A 274 5.52 -0.68 4.32
C TYR A 274 5.61 0.66 5.10
N PRO A 275 4.67 0.95 6.02
CA PRO A 275 4.66 2.17 6.83
C PRO A 275 5.65 2.12 8.01
N PHE A 276 6.86 1.60 7.76
CA PHE A 276 7.97 1.55 8.71
C PHE A 276 9.03 2.58 8.33
N LEU A 277 9.47 3.36 9.32
CA LEU A 277 10.51 4.37 9.19
C LEU A 277 11.57 4.15 10.28
N MET A 278 12.83 4.41 9.96
CA MET A 278 13.93 4.42 10.89
C MET A 278 14.68 5.74 10.81
N ALA A 279 15.16 6.24 11.95
CA ALA A 279 15.97 7.45 11.99
C ALA A 279 17.23 7.28 12.86
N LEU A 280 18.32 7.90 12.44
CA LEU A 280 19.58 7.95 13.17
C LEU A 280 19.66 9.26 13.97
N GLU A 281 19.82 9.17 15.28
CA GLU A 281 19.93 10.30 16.21
C GLU A 281 21.34 10.94 16.18
N LYS A 282 21.46 12.14 16.74
CA LYS A 282 22.72 12.91 16.75
C LYS A 282 23.86 12.22 17.52
N ASP A 283 23.52 11.35 18.47
CA ASP A 283 24.47 10.55 19.26
C ASP A 283 24.72 9.16 18.64
N TYR A 284 24.31 8.96 17.38
CA TYR A 284 24.39 7.70 16.63
C TYR A 284 23.51 6.57 17.16
N LYS A 285 22.64 6.84 18.15
CA LYS A 285 21.54 5.91 18.46
C LYS A 285 20.52 5.91 17.32
N ALA A 286 19.68 4.89 17.27
CA ALA A 286 18.63 4.80 16.27
C ALA A 286 17.28 4.52 16.91
N HIS A 287 16.22 4.94 16.23
CA HIS A 287 14.86 4.56 16.58
C HIS A 287 14.07 4.19 15.34
N GLY A 288 13.11 3.29 15.52
CA GLY A 288 12.15 2.91 14.49
C GLY A 288 10.73 3.36 14.85
N LEU A 289 9.92 3.50 13.82
CA LEU A 289 8.52 3.86 13.85
C LEU A 289 7.76 2.93 12.92
N LEU A 290 6.69 2.30 13.38
CA LEU A 290 5.72 1.61 12.52
C LEU A 290 4.34 2.19 12.78
N ILE A 291 3.64 2.62 11.74
CA ILE A 291 2.21 2.98 11.81
C ILE A 291 1.41 1.81 11.26
N LEU A 292 0.80 1.01 12.13
CA LEU A 292 0.03 -0.17 11.75
C LEU A 292 -1.38 0.23 11.31
N ASN A 293 -1.55 0.44 10.01
CA ASN A 293 -2.82 0.68 9.33
C ASN A 293 -2.73 0.04 7.93
N THR A 294 -3.87 -0.35 7.35
CA THR A 294 -3.95 -0.99 6.02
C THR A 294 -4.89 -0.29 5.05
N ASN A 295 -5.54 0.79 5.47
CA ASN A 295 -6.29 1.65 4.55
C ASN A 295 -5.30 2.36 3.61
N PRO A 296 -5.74 2.95 2.49
CA PRO A 296 -4.91 3.86 1.69
C PRO A 296 -4.32 4.99 2.55
N GLN A 297 -3.03 5.26 2.37
CA GLN A 297 -2.25 6.18 3.21
C GLN A 297 -1.36 7.07 2.38
N ASP A 298 -1.05 8.23 2.93
CA ASP A 298 -0.04 9.15 2.43
C ASP A 298 0.90 9.54 3.58
N ILE A 299 2.20 9.52 3.32
CA ILE A 299 3.22 10.00 4.24
C ILE A 299 3.92 11.19 3.59
N THR A 300 3.70 12.40 4.11
CA THR A 300 4.46 13.58 3.73
C THR A 300 5.66 13.76 4.66
N ILE A 301 6.86 13.86 4.11
CA ILE A 301 8.06 14.32 4.81
C ILE A 301 8.29 15.79 4.46
N GLY A 302 8.64 16.62 5.43
CA GLY A 302 8.92 18.05 5.22
C GLY A 302 10.13 18.56 6.00
N PRO A 303 10.46 19.87 5.87
CA PRO A 303 11.82 20.35 6.16
C PRO A 303 12.25 20.54 7.62
N ALA A 304 11.32 20.50 8.58
CA ALA A 304 11.61 20.79 9.98
C ALA A 304 12.28 19.64 10.79
N PRO A 305 12.88 18.66 10.12
CA PRO A 305 12.26 17.43 9.59
C PRO A 305 11.00 16.99 10.32
N HIS A 306 9.93 16.76 9.58
CA HIS A 306 8.66 16.31 10.14
C HIS A 306 7.94 15.36 9.21
N ILE A 307 7.00 14.60 9.78
CA ILE A 307 6.06 13.76 9.08
C ILE A 307 4.64 14.33 9.19
N VAL A 308 3.86 14.18 8.13
CA VAL A 308 2.39 14.25 8.17
C VAL A 308 1.87 12.94 7.62
N TYR A 309 1.31 12.12 8.49
CA TYR A 309 0.65 10.87 8.13
C TYR A 309 -0.83 11.13 7.90
N ARG A 310 -1.37 10.67 6.76
CA ARG A 310 -2.79 10.73 6.42
C ARG A 310 -3.29 9.37 5.98
N THR A 311 -4.51 9.02 6.35
CA THR A 311 -5.17 7.80 5.87
C THR A 311 -6.67 7.96 5.85
N ILE A 312 -7.35 7.16 5.03
CA ILE A 312 -8.81 7.22 4.85
C ILE A 312 -9.59 6.28 5.76
N GLY A 313 -8.98 5.72 6.80
CA GLY A 313 -9.69 4.83 7.72
C GLY A 313 -8.84 4.21 8.83
N GLY A 314 -9.44 3.25 9.53
CA GLY A 314 -8.84 2.57 10.67
C GLY A 314 -8.57 3.49 11.87
N MET A 315 -7.39 3.35 12.46
CA MET A 315 -6.92 4.10 13.63
C MET A 315 -5.43 4.45 13.51
N LEU A 316 -4.92 5.23 14.45
CA LEU A 316 -3.48 5.49 14.56
C LEU A 316 -2.89 4.53 15.60
N ASP A 317 -2.35 3.39 15.16
CA ASP A 317 -1.67 2.41 16.02
C ASP A 317 -0.16 2.45 15.74
N ILE A 318 0.58 3.16 16.58
CA ILE A 318 1.97 3.56 16.32
C ILE A 318 2.91 2.82 17.28
N TYR A 319 3.92 2.14 16.75
CA TYR A 319 4.96 1.45 17.51
C TYR A 319 6.29 2.18 17.37
N PHE A 320 6.97 2.39 18.50
CA PHE A 320 8.29 2.98 18.59
C PHE A 320 9.30 1.96 19.10
N PHE A 321 10.42 1.82 18.38
CA PHE A 321 11.45 0.83 18.64
C PHE A 321 12.75 1.52 19.09
N PRO A 322 13.09 1.50 20.37
CA PRO A 322 14.31 2.12 20.89
C PRO A 322 15.53 1.22 20.63
N GLY A 323 16.34 1.54 19.62
CA GLY A 323 17.65 0.90 19.44
C GLY A 323 18.75 1.69 20.12
N PRO A 324 19.91 1.09 20.41
CA PRO A 324 21.15 1.84 20.35
C PRO A 324 21.74 1.80 18.93
N THR A 325 21.39 0.83 18.09
CA THR A 325 21.89 0.71 16.70
C THR A 325 20.76 0.52 15.69
N PRO A 326 20.94 0.88 14.41
CA PRO A 326 19.99 0.60 13.33
C PRO A 326 19.60 -0.89 13.26
N GLU A 327 20.56 -1.80 13.41
CA GLU A 327 20.34 -3.24 13.41
C GLU A 327 19.42 -3.68 14.56
N ASN A 328 19.59 -3.11 15.75
CA ASN A 328 18.71 -3.41 16.87
C ASN A 328 17.28 -2.88 16.68
N VAL A 329 17.11 -1.76 15.95
CA VAL A 329 15.79 -1.28 15.56
C VAL A 329 15.12 -2.30 14.63
N VAL A 330 15.84 -2.78 13.61
CA VAL A 330 15.33 -3.81 12.69
C VAL A 330 15.01 -5.12 13.43
N GLN A 331 15.86 -5.56 14.36
CA GLN A 331 15.59 -6.74 15.19
C GLN A 331 14.32 -6.61 16.03
N GLN A 332 14.06 -5.43 16.59
CA GLN A 332 12.83 -5.14 17.32
C GLN A 332 11.59 -5.14 16.42
N TYR A 333 11.68 -4.49 15.25
CA TYR A 333 10.63 -4.49 14.26
C TYR A 333 10.27 -5.93 13.83
N LEU A 334 11.27 -6.74 13.46
CA LEU A 334 11.08 -8.14 13.07
C LEU A 334 10.64 -9.03 14.23
N ALA A 335 10.97 -8.70 15.48
CA ALA A 335 10.37 -9.39 16.63
C ALA A 335 8.87 -9.10 16.73
N LEU A 336 8.44 -7.87 16.46
CA LEU A 336 7.03 -7.48 16.51
C LEU A 336 6.23 -8.11 15.36
N ILE A 337 6.69 -7.93 14.11
CA ILE A 337 5.92 -8.30 12.91
C ILE A 337 6.16 -9.73 12.42
N GLY A 338 7.25 -10.38 12.85
CA GLY A 338 7.66 -11.69 12.37
C GLY A 338 9.02 -11.67 11.70
N LYS A 339 9.82 -12.70 11.94
CA LYS A 339 11.14 -12.86 11.34
C LYS A 339 11.01 -13.44 9.93
N PRO A 340 11.91 -13.09 8.99
CA PRO A 340 11.93 -13.73 7.69
C PRO A 340 12.16 -15.24 7.84
N SER A 341 11.51 -16.02 6.98
CA SER A 341 11.77 -17.45 6.86
C SER A 341 13.18 -17.68 6.34
N LEU A 342 13.84 -18.74 6.82
CA LEU A 342 15.12 -19.17 6.27
C LEU A 342 14.88 -19.76 4.87
N PRO A 343 15.41 -19.17 3.79
CA PRO A 343 15.24 -19.73 2.45
C PRO A 343 15.98 -21.07 2.33
N PRO A 344 15.52 -21.99 1.46
CA PRO A 344 16.31 -23.16 1.10
C PRO A 344 17.61 -22.72 0.43
N TYR A 345 18.70 -23.48 0.63
CA TYR A 345 20.04 -23.06 0.21
C TYR A 345 20.13 -22.77 -1.30
N TRP A 346 19.45 -23.57 -2.13
CA TRP A 346 19.42 -23.41 -3.58
C TRP A 346 18.79 -22.08 -4.04
N ALA A 347 17.93 -21.46 -3.24
CA ALA A 347 17.31 -20.17 -3.58
C ALA A 347 18.32 -19.00 -3.54
N LEU A 348 19.51 -19.19 -2.95
CA LEU A 348 20.59 -18.21 -2.96
C LEU A 348 21.42 -18.26 -4.27
N GLY A 349 21.22 -19.29 -5.09
CA GLY A 349 21.88 -19.47 -6.38
C GLY A 349 21.32 -18.56 -7.47
N PHE A 350 21.93 -18.62 -8.66
CA PHE A 350 21.47 -17.83 -9.80
C PHE A 350 20.18 -18.43 -10.36
N GLN A 351 19.25 -17.54 -10.72
CA GLN A 351 17.90 -17.89 -11.12
C GLN A 351 17.60 -17.31 -12.50
N LEU A 352 17.11 -18.14 -13.42
CA LEU A 352 16.78 -17.76 -14.80
C LEU A 352 15.26 -17.79 -15.01
N GLY A 353 14.68 -16.69 -15.45
CA GLY A 353 13.25 -16.60 -15.75
C GLY A 353 12.99 -15.61 -16.86
N ARG A 354 11.85 -15.79 -17.55
CA ARG A 354 11.35 -14.87 -18.57
C ARG A 354 9.87 -15.13 -18.84
N PHE A 355 9.13 -14.05 -19.04
CA PHE A 355 7.81 -14.07 -19.64
C PHE A 355 7.86 -14.15 -21.19
N GLY A 356 6.97 -14.93 -21.80
CA GLY A 356 6.68 -14.87 -23.23
C GLY A 356 7.55 -15.80 -24.08
N PHE A 357 7.86 -17.00 -23.57
CA PHE A 357 8.42 -18.06 -24.40
C PHE A 357 7.40 -18.53 -25.44
N LYS A 358 7.80 -18.66 -26.71
CA LYS A 358 6.88 -19.02 -27.79
C LYS A 358 6.50 -20.50 -27.77
N SER A 359 7.38 -21.34 -27.23
CA SER A 359 7.18 -22.78 -27.11
C SER A 359 8.03 -23.37 -26.00
N PHE A 360 7.66 -24.57 -25.59
CA PHE A 360 8.47 -25.37 -24.68
C PHE A 360 9.90 -25.60 -25.21
N ASP A 361 10.07 -25.86 -26.51
CA ASP A 361 11.38 -26.05 -27.14
C ASP A 361 12.27 -24.80 -27.03
N GLU A 362 11.71 -23.60 -27.22
CA GLU A 362 12.47 -22.35 -27.08
C GLU A 362 13.02 -22.22 -25.65
N MET A 363 12.19 -22.53 -24.66
CA MET A 363 12.58 -22.47 -23.26
C MET A 363 13.70 -23.47 -22.94
N GLN A 364 13.57 -24.73 -23.36
CA GLN A 364 14.62 -25.74 -23.19
C GLN A 364 15.93 -25.30 -23.85
N GLN A 365 15.84 -24.69 -25.04
CA GLN A 365 17.01 -24.15 -25.73
C GLN A 365 17.70 -23.05 -24.91
N ARG A 366 16.95 -22.09 -24.34
CA ARG A 366 17.54 -21.00 -23.54
C ARG A 366 18.24 -21.51 -22.28
N ILE A 367 17.63 -22.46 -21.58
CA ILE A 367 18.24 -23.09 -20.41
C ILE A 367 19.54 -23.80 -20.82
N SER A 368 19.49 -24.60 -21.89
CA SER A 368 20.68 -25.31 -22.41
C SER A 368 21.80 -24.37 -22.84
N GLU A 369 21.47 -23.22 -23.44
CA GLU A 369 22.46 -22.19 -23.82
C GLU A 369 23.20 -21.64 -22.59
N VAL A 370 22.49 -21.31 -21.51
CA VAL A 370 23.09 -20.84 -20.25
C VAL A 370 23.99 -21.91 -19.62
N GLN A 371 23.55 -23.16 -19.61
CA GLN A 371 24.35 -24.28 -19.09
C GLN A 371 25.62 -24.50 -19.92
N LYS A 372 25.52 -24.48 -21.26
CA LYS A 372 26.64 -24.69 -22.20
C LYS A 372 27.77 -23.68 -22.03
N VAL A 373 27.46 -22.44 -21.68
CA VAL A 373 28.46 -21.39 -21.44
C VAL A 373 29.07 -21.43 -20.04
N GLY A 374 28.61 -22.35 -19.17
CA GLY A 374 29.17 -22.58 -17.85
C GLY A 374 28.75 -21.56 -16.78
N ILE A 375 27.61 -20.88 -16.97
CA ILE A 375 27.02 -20.03 -15.91
C ILE A 375 26.42 -20.95 -14.84
N PRO A 376 26.78 -20.79 -13.55
CA PRO A 376 26.11 -21.51 -12.47
C PRO A 376 24.62 -21.22 -12.51
N LEU A 377 23.80 -22.26 -12.51
CA LEU A 377 22.35 -22.16 -12.59
C LEU A 377 21.75 -23.12 -11.56
N ASP A 378 20.98 -22.56 -10.63
CA ASP A 378 20.35 -23.32 -9.55
C ASP A 378 18.83 -23.39 -9.74
N VAL A 379 18.22 -22.35 -10.32
CA VAL A 379 16.76 -22.25 -10.44
C VAL A 379 16.34 -21.77 -11.82
N VAL A 380 15.30 -22.40 -12.37
CA VAL A 380 14.60 -21.93 -13.57
C VAL A 380 13.15 -21.59 -13.24
N TYR A 381 12.68 -20.46 -13.73
CA TYR A 381 11.33 -19.96 -13.57
C TYR A 381 10.54 -20.16 -14.86
N PHE A 382 9.36 -20.73 -14.70
CA PHE A 382 8.38 -20.86 -15.76
C PHE A 382 7.26 -19.86 -15.45
N ASP A 383 7.16 -18.84 -16.31
CA ASP A 383 6.04 -17.91 -16.32
C ASP A 383 4.79 -18.60 -16.91
N ARG A 384 3.71 -17.86 -17.16
CA ARG A 384 2.39 -18.37 -17.51
C ARG A 384 2.30 -19.06 -18.88
N ASP A 385 3.37 -19.05 -19.68
CA ASP A 385 3.39 -19.63 -21.03
C ASP A 385 3.05 -21.15 -21.05
N TYR A 386 3.27 -21.84 -19.93
CA TYR A 386 2.92 -23.25 -19.77
C TYR A 386 1.42 -23.49 -19.53
N MET A 387 0.67 -22.46 -19.15
CA MET A 387 -0.74 -22.57 -18.75
C MET A 387 -1.66 -22.57 -19.97
N ASP A 388 -2.72 -23.37 -19.92
CA ASP A 388 -3.76 -23.40 -20.95
C ASP A 388 -4.66 -22.16 -20.83
N GLY A 389 -4.57 -21.25 -21.81
CA GLY A 389 -5.29 -19.96 -21.77
C GLY A 389 -4.99 -19.16 -20.50
N TYR A 390 -3.75 -19.22 -20.01
CA TYR A 390 -3.28 -18.57 -18.77
C TYR A 390 -4.02 -19.02 -17.50
N GLN A 391 -4.70 -20.16 -17.53
CA GLN A 391 -5.42 -20.69 -16.37
C GLN A 391 -4.48 -21.39 -15.40
N ASP A 392 -4.54 -20.99 -14.13
CA ASP A 392 -3.81 -21.66 -13.06
C ASP A 392 -4.12 -23.16 -12.96
N PHE A 393 -3.10 -23.92 -12.57
CA PHE A 393 -3.14 -25.38 -12.40
C PHE A 393 -3.52 -26.20 -13.66
N THR A 394 -3.11 -25.72 -14.84
CA THR A 394 -3.28 -26.38 -16.13
C THR A 394 -1.94 -26.53 -16.88
N LEU A 395 -1.92 -27.35 -17.93
CA LEU A 395 -0.84 -27.41 -18.91
C LEU A 395 -1.42 -27.16 -20.30
N LYS A 396 -0.82 -26.24 -21.03
CA LYS A 396 -1.12 -25.95 -22.44
C LYS A 396 -0.71 -27.10 -23.35
N GLU A 397 -1.39 -27.22 -24.48
CA GLU A 397 -0.97 -28.10 -25.57
C GLU A 397 0.48 -27.78 -26.00
N GLY A 398 1.31 -28.82 -26.15
CA GLY A 398 2.74 -28.72 -26.46
C GLY A 398 3.66 -28.60 -25.24
N TRP A 399 3.12 -28.51 -24.02
CA TRP A 399 3.88 -28.47 -22.77
C TRP A 399 3.79 -29.79 -21.98
N GLU A 400 3.28 -30.87 -22.58
CA GLU A 400 3.06 -32.16 -21.92
C GLU A 400 4.37 -32.83 -21.47
N GLN A 401 5.51 -32.43 -22.06
CA GLN A 401 6.84 -32.91 -21.68
C GLN A 401 7.48 -32.12 -20.52
N LEU A 402 6.85 -31.04 -20.06
CA LEU A 402 7.33 -30.26 -18.92
C LEU A 402 7.62 -31.14 -17.69
N PRO A 403 6.74 -32.06 -17.25
CA PRO A 403 7.03 -32.92 -16.10
C PRO A 403 8.27 -33.81 -16.28
N THR A 404 8.52 -34.30 -17.48
CA THR A 404 9.70 -35.12 -17.80
C THR A 404 10.96 -34.27 -17.79
N TYR A 405 10.89 -33.06 -18.33
CA TYR A 405 12.01 -32.14 -18.37
C TYR A 405 12.39 -31.62 -16.98
N ILE A 406 11.42 -31.33 -16.11
CA ILE A 406 11.72 -30.95 -14.71
C ILE A 406 12.51 -32.06 -14.01
N LYS A 407 12.16 -33.34 -14.23
CA LYS A 407 12.93 -34.46 -13.68
C LYS A 407 14.36 -34.50 -14.21
N HIS A 408 14.56 -34.16 -15.49
CA HIS A 408 15.91 -34.05 -16.05
C HIS A 408 16.69 -32.89 -15.42
N LEU A 409 16.05 -31.74 -15.16
CA LEU A 409 16.65 -30.64 -14.41
C LEU A 409 17.03 -31.06 -12.98
N HIS A 410 16.20 -31.87 -12.33
CA HIS A 410 16.53 -32.44 -11.01
C HIS A 410 17.76 -33.35 -11.05
N ASP A 411 17.95 -34.15 -12.11
CA ASP A 411 19.17 -34.95 -12.30
C ASP A 411 20.44 -34.08 -12.41
N GLU A 412 20.27 -32.81 -12.81
CA GLU A 412 21.32 -31.79 -12.91
C GLU A 412 21.41 -30.89 -11.67
N ASN A 413 20.62 -31.14 -10.63
CA ASN A 413 20.46 -30.32 -9.41
C ASN A 413 19.95 -28.90 -9.68
N ILE A 414 19.08 -28.74 -10.68
CA ILE A 414 18.40 -27.48 -10.99
C ILE A 414 16.95 -27.58 -10.52
N TYR A 415 16.51 -26.57 -9.77
CA TYR A 415 15.18 -26.47 -9.20
C TYR A 415 14.24 -25.67 -10.11
N THR A 416 12.96 -25.99 -10.09
CA THR A 416 11.94 -25.37 -10.93
C THR A 416 10.92 -24.59 -10.12
N MET A 417 10.74 -23.31 -10.47
CA MET A 417 9.70 -22.44 -9.94
C MET A 417 8.62 -22.22 -10.99
N LEU A 418 7.35 -22.41 -10.62
CA LEU A 418 6.22 -22.07 -11.48
C LEU A 418 5.48 -20.86 -10.94
N ILE A 419 5.01 -19.98 -11.82
CA ILE A 419 4.17 -18.85 -11.45
C ILE A 419 2.73 -19.27 -11.17
N PHE A 420 2.06 -18.61 -10.23
CA PHE A 420 0.63 -18.76 -9.95
C PHE A 420 0.03 -17.40 -9.60
N ASP A 421 -1.22 -17.18 -9.96
CA ASP A 421 -1.94 -15.93 -9.69
C ASP A 421 -3.09 -16.18 -8.69
N PRO A 422 -3.45 -15.21 -7.82
CA PRO A 422 -4.55 -15.40 -6.86
C PRO A 422 -5.93 -15.41 -7.52
N SER A 423 -6.01 -15.11 -8.82
CA SER A 423 -7.25 -15.02 -9.58
C SER A 423 -7.50 -16.30 -10.38
N ILE A 424 -8.70 -16.86 -10.27
CA ILE A 424 -9.10 -18.10 -10.93
C ILE A 424 -10.19 -17.83 -11.96
N GLN A 425 -10.00 -18.32 -13.18
CA GLN A 425 -11.02 -18.22 -14.22
C GLN A 425 -12.35 -18.85 -13.77
N ALA A 426 -13.45 -18.08 -13.89
CA ALA A 426 -14.75 -18.35 -13.27
C ALA A 426 -15.53 -19.56 -13.83
N ASP A 427 -15.01 -20.23 -14.86
CA ASP A 427 -15.52 -21.49 -15.38
C ASP A 427 -14.43 -22.55 -15.60
N SER A 428 -13.27 -22.35 -14.99
CA SER A 428 -12.22 -23.37 -14.94
C SER A 428 -12.63 -24.54 -14.04
N ALA A 429 -12.00 -25.70 -14.26
CA ALA A 429 -12.17 -26.84 -13.36
C ALA A 429 -11.65 -26.53 -11.94
N ALA A 430 -10.69 -25.61 -11.79
CA ALA A 430 -10.21 -25.16 -10.49
C ALA A 430 -11.29 -24.37 -9.73
N PHE A 431 -12.03 -23.50 -10.42
CA PHE A 431 -13.17 -22.78 -9.84
C PHE A 431 -14.31 -23.72 -9.44
N GLU A 432 -14.67 -24.69 -10.28
CA GLU A 432 -15.69 -25.69 -9.93
C GLU A 432 -15.34 -26.47 -8.65
N ARG A 433 -14.07 -26.88 -8.51
CA ARG A 433 -13.57 -27.53 -7.31
C ARG A 433 -13.54 -26.59 -6.10
N ALA A 434 -13.27 -25.30 -6.30
CA ALA A 434 -13.32 -24.28 -5.26
C ALA A 434 -14.74 -24.14 -4.69
N ILE A 435 -15.73 -23.98 -5.57
CA ILE A 435 -17.15 -23.90 -5.18
C ILE A 435 -17.60 -25.17 -4.46
N THR A 436 -17.20 -26.35 -4.97
CA THR A 436 -17.52 -27.64 -4.34
C THR A 436 -16.89 -27.78 -2.95
N ALA A 437 -15.68 -27.24 -2.76
CA ALA A 437 -14.96 -27.27 -1.48
C ALA A 437 -15.43 -26.19 -0.49
N GLY A 438 -16.32 -25.28 -0.90
CA GLY A 438 -16.77 -24.16 -0.07
C GLY A 438 -15.73 -23.04 0.07
N ALA A 439 -14.76 -22.95 -0.84
CA ALA A 439 -13.79 -21.86 -0.87
C ALA A 439 -14.50 -20.50 -1.06
N ARG A 440 -13.95 -19.46 -0.45
CA ARG A 440 -14.44 -18.08 -0.54
C ARG A 440 -13.69 -17.30 -1.60
N PHE A 441 -14.40 -16.36 -2.19
CA PHE A 441 -13.87 -15.38 -3.14
C PHE A 441 -14.32 -13.99 -2.69
N LEU A 442 -13.63 -12.95 -3.15
CA LEU A 442 -14.03 -11.58 -2.87
C LEU A 442 -15.42 -11.31 -3.43
N GLU A 443 -16.30 -10.74 -2.60
CA GLU A 443 -17.71 -10.53 -2.94
C GLU A 443 -18.09 -9.06 -3.01
N TRP A 444 -19.12 -8.73 -3.79
CA TRP A 444 -19.81 -7.44 -3.71
C TRP A 444 -20.48 -7.28 -2.33
N GLU A 445 -20.38 -6.07 -1.76
CA GLU A 445 -21.10 -5.72 -0.52
C GLU A 445 -22.62 -5.85 -0.69
N SER A 446 -23.15 -5.45 -1.86
CA SER A 446 -24.58 -5.46 -2.18
C SER A 446 -24.88 -6.23 -3.47
N GLU A 447 -25.98 -6.99 -3.48
CA GLU A 447 -26.51 -7.68 -4.66
C GLU A 447 -26.90 -6.73 -5.80
N ASP A 448 -27.25 -5.49 -5.46
CA ASP A 448 -27.68 -4.46 -6.41
C ASP A 448 -26.50 -3.89 -7.21
N GLU A 449 -25.28 -4.00 -6.68
CA GLU A 449 -24.05 -3.52 -7.33
C GLU A 449 -23.39 -4.61 -8.20
N VAL A 450 -23.87 -5.85 -8.15
CA VAL A 450 -23.33 -6.95 -8.94
C VAL A 450 -23.51 -6.64 -10.42
N GLN A 451 -22.40 -6.67 -11.17
CA GLN A 451 -22.38 -6.46 -12.61
C GLN A 451 -23.01 -7.65 -13.37
N ARG A 452 -24.35 -7.69 -13.44
CA ARG A 452 -25.12 -8.85 -13.94
C ARG A 452 -24.81 -9.21 -15.40
N GLU A 453 -24.49 -8.25 -16.27
CA GLU A 453 -24.14 -8.56 -17.66
C GLU A 453 -22.87 -9.42 -17.79
N VAL A 454 -21.97 -9.38 -16.81
CA VAL A 454 -20.80 -10.24 -16.71
C VAL A 454 -21.14 -11.51 -15.92
N GLN A 455 -21.78 -11.34 -14.75
CA GLN A 455 -22.08 -12.45 -13.83
C GLN A 455 -22.91 -13.56 -14.48
N ASP A 456 -23.91 -13.19 -15.29
CA ASP A 456 -24.87 -14.14 -15.86
C ASP A 456 -24.26 -15.08 -16.92
N LEU A 457 -23.08 -14.72 -17.44
CA LEU A 457 -22.30 -15.52 -18.38
C LEU A 457 -21.73 -16.80 -17.75
N TYR A 458 -21.56 -16.83 -16.42
CA TYR A 458 -20.89 -17.90 -15.68
C TYR A 458 -21.89 -18.66 -14.79
N PRO A 459 -22.32 -19.88 -15.16
CA PRO A 459 -23.33 -20.62 -14.42
C PRO A 459 -23.03 -20.82 -12.93
N LEU A 460 -21.74 -20.99 -12.58
CA LEU A 460 -21.30 -21.18 -11.19
C LEU A 460 -21.26 -19.88 -10.38
N ALA A 461 -21.26 -18.71 -11.03
CA ALA A 461 -21.24 -17.40 -10.38
C ALA A 461 -22.56 -16.61 -10.51
N ARG A 462 -23.45 -17.01 -11.44
CA ARG A 462 -24.69 -16.29 -11.80
C ARG A 462 -25.51 -15.77 -10.61
N ASN A 463 -25.72 -16.61 -9.61
CA ASN A 463 -26.55 -16.31 -8.44
C ASN A 463 -25.72 -16.07 -7.17
N THR A 464 -24.49 -15.58 -7.33
CA THR A 464 -23.58 -15.26 -6.23
C THR A 464 -23.20 -13.78 -6.28
N LYS A 465 -22.57 -13.31 -5.20
CA LYS A 465 -21.94 -11.98 -5.13
C LYS A 465 -20.46 -12.02 -5.48
N VAL A 466 -19.92 -13.14 -5.99
CA VAL A 466 -18.49 -13.23 -6.32
C VAL A 466 -18.15 -12.14 -7.32
N MET A 467 -17.19 -11.29 -6.97
CA MET A 467 -16.74 -10.20 -7.83
C MET A 467 -15.88 -10.77 -8.95
N LEU A 468 -16.35 -10.61 -10.19
CA LEU A 468 -15.66 -11.03 -11.39
C LEU A 468 -14.89 -9.87 -11.99
N GLY A 469 -13.60 -10.10 -12.23
CA GLY A 469 -12.69 -9.14 -12.84
C GLY A 469 -12.03 -9.69 -14.10
N VAL A 470 -10.97 -9.02 -14.52
CA VAL A 470 -10.16 -9.34 -15.70
C VAL A 470 -8.70 -9.43 -15.29
N SER A 471 -8.03 -10.50 -15.71
CA SER A 471 -6.60 -10.75 -15.48
C SER A 471 -6.04 -11.47 -16.71
N TRP A 472 -4.98 -12.26 -16.56
CA TRP A 472 -4.34 -13.02 -17.65
C TRP A 472 -5.24 -14.06 -18.33
N PRO A 473 -6.12 -14.80 -17.64
CA PRO A 473 -7.02 -15.73 -18.32
C PRO A 473 -7.91 -15.04 -19.34
N ASP A 474 -8.19 -15.72 -20.45
CA ASP A 474 -9.03 -15.22 -21.56
C ASP A 474 -10.51 -15.02 -21.21
N ARG A 475 -10.89 -15.27 -19.96
CA ARG A 475 -12.25 -15.17 -19.44
C ARG A 475 -12.20 -14.54 -18.05
N HIS A 476 -13.32 -13.99 -17.59
CA HIS A 476 -13.39 -13.32 -16.30
C HIS A 476 -12.94 -14.25 -15.16
N VAL A 477 -12.26 -13.64 -14.19
CA VAL A 477 -11.64 -14.31 -13.06
C VAL A 477 -12.32 -13.92 -11.75
N ALA A 478 -12.38 -14.85 -10.81
CA ALA A 478 -12.75 -14.62 -9.42
C ALA A 478 -11.48 -14.57 -8.56
N PHE A 479 -11.45 -13.73 -7.54
CA PHE A 479 -10.27 -13.53 -6.69
C PHE A 479 -10.43 -14.29 -5.38
N ALA A 480 -9.54 -15.25 -5.12
CA ALA A 480 -9.63 -16.10 -3.94
C ALA A 480 -9.49 -15.28 -2.66
N ASP A 481 -10.39 -15.50 -1.70
CA ASP A 481 -10.31 -14.86 -0.39
C ASP A 481 -9.47 -15.72 0.55
N PHE A 482 -8.18 -15.40 0.66
CA PHE A 482 -7.22 -16.11 1.52
C PHE A 482 -7.38 -15.83 3.01
N SER A 483 -8.31 -14.94 3.40
CA SER A 483 -8.66 -14.76 4.81
C SER A 483 -9.53 -15.90 5.35
N ALA A 484 -10.20 -16.62 4.43
CA ALA A 484 -11.03 -17.77 4.73
C ALA A 484 -10.22 -19.08 4.81
N SER A 485 -10.49 -19.89 5.84
CA SER A 485 -9.76 -21.13 6.08
C SER A 485 -9.99 -22.19 4.99
N GLU A 486 -11.22 -22.23 4.47
CA GLU A 486 -11.70 -23.11 3.42
C GLU A 486 -10.99 -22.83 2.10
N THR A 487 -10.73 -21.56 1.80
CA THR A 487 -9.94 -21.15 0.63
C THR A 487 -8.51 -21.64 0.73
N ALA A 488 -7.87 -21.51 1.90
CA ALA A 488 -6.51 -22.00 2.11
C ALA A 488 -6.42 -23.53 1.92
N VAL A 489 -7.40 -24.28 2.41
CA VAL A 489 -7.49 -25.75 2.23
C VAL A 489 -7.69 -26.11 0.77
N TRP A 490 -8.59 -25.42 0.06
CA TRP A 490 -8.81 -25.64 -1.37
C TRP A 490 -7.54 -25.34 -2.18
N TRP A 491 -6.88 -24.21 -1.94
CA TRP A 491 -5.63 -23.82 -2.62
C TRP A 491 -4.53 -24.86 -2.42
N GLN A 492 -4.36 -25.36 -1.19
CA GLN A 492 -3.44 -26.45 -0.88
C GLN A 492 -3.73 -27.73 -1.68
N ASN A 493 -5.02 -28.06 -1.84
CA ASN A 493 -5.44 -29.23 -2.61
C ASN A 493 -5.16 -29.06 -4.10
N GLU A 494 -5.34 -27.86 -4.66
CA GLU A 494 -4.97 -27.56 -6.05
C GLU A 494 -3.47 -27.67 -6.28
N ILE A 495 -2.66 -27.08 -5.39
CA ILE A 495 -1.19 -27.22 -5.41
C ILE A 495 -0.81 -28.71 -5.38
N THR A 496 -1.37 -29.48 -4.43
CA THR A 496 -1.06 -30.90 -4.28
C THR A 496 -1.46 -31.71 -5.51
N ARG A 497 -2.61 -31.39 -6.12
CA ARG A 497 -3.09 -32.03 -7.34
C ARG A 497 -2.15 -31.74 -8.51
N PHE A 498 -1.79 -30.47 -8.71
CA PHE A 498 -0.96 -30.06 -9.83
C PHE A 498 0.49 -30.53 -9.65
N HIS A 499 1.03 -30.50 -8.44
CA HIS A 499 2.37 -31.01 -8.13
C HIS A 499 2.54 -32.52 -8.42
N LYS A 500 1.46 -33.32 -8.28
CA LYS A 500 1.47 -34.74 -8.69
C LYS A 500 1.65 -34.91 -10.21
N GLN A 501 1.24 -33.92 -10.99
CA GLN A 501 1.37 -33.90 -12.44
C GLN A 501 2.69 -33.26 -12.88
N VAL A 502 3.05 -32.13 -12.27
CA VAL A 502 4.23 -31.30 -12.59
C VAL A 502 5.08 -31.15 -11.32
N PRO A 503 6.25 -31.80 -11.21
CA PRO A 503 7.00 -31.87 -9.95
C PRO A 503 7.86 -30.62 -9.69
N PHE A 504 7.24 -29.44 -9.57
CA PHE A 504 7.94 -28.18 -9.29
C PHE A 504 8.43 -28.06 -7.83
N ASP A 505 9.45 -27.24 -7.59
CA ASP A 505 10.14 -27.12 -6.31
C ASP A 505 9.71 -25.89 -5.49
N GLY A 506 9.10 -24.91 -6.14
CA GLY A 506 8.47 -23.78 -5.48
C GLY A 506 7.52 -22.99 -6.37
N MET A 507 6.88 -22.00 -5.77
CA MET A 507 5.84 -21.18 -6.40
C MET A 507 6.27 -19.72 -6.42
N TRP A 508 6.10 -19.07 -7.55
CA TRP A 508 6.17 -17.62 -7.69
C TRP A 508 4.75 -17.07 -7.71
N LEU A 509 4.35 -16.34 -6.67
CA LEU A 509 3.04 -15.70 -6.63
C LEU A 509 3.11 -14.32 -7.29
N SER A 510 2.19 -14.02 -8.19
CA SER A 510 2.14 -12.75 -8.93
C SER A 510 0.73 -12.15 -8.94
N MET A 511 0.60 -10.88 -9.34
CA MET A 511 -0.68 -10.16 -9.48
C MET A 511 -1.49 -10.09 -8.17
N ASN A 512 -0.80 -10.09 -7.04
CA ASN A 512 -1.35 -10.30 -5.70
C ASN A 512 -1.46 -9.04 -4.85
N GLU A 513 -1.45 -7.87 -5.48
CA GLU A 513 -1.84 -6.61 -4.85
C GLU A 513 -3.26 -6.60 -4.28
N PRO A 514 -4.32 -7.19 -4.90
CA PRO A 514 -4.43 -7.89 -6.20
C PRO A 514 -4.62 -6.98 -7.41
N SER A 515 -4.05 -7.35 -8.55
CA SER A 515 -4.18 -6.60 -9.81
C SER A 515 -5.45 -6.97 -10.55
N ASN A 516 -6.10 -5.98 -11.17
CA ASN A 516 -7.23 -6.18 -12.07
C ASN A 516 -7.12 -5.27 -13.30
N PHE A 517 -7.28 -5.83 -14.48
CA PHE A 517 -7.06 -5.13 -15.74
C PHE A 517 -8.27 -4.27 -16.13
N GLY A 518 -8.03 -2.97 -16.26
CA GLY A 518 -8.99 -2.03 -16.84
C GLY A 518 -10.22 -1.71 -16.00
N THR A 519 -10.19 -1.83 -14.67
CA THR A 519 -11.33 -1.44 -13.81
C THR A 519 -11.85 -0.04 -14.17
N ASN A 520 -13.16 0.07 -14.42
CA ASN A 520 -13.87 1.25 -14.92
C ASN A 520 -13.46 1.78 -16.31
N ARG A 521 -12.40 1.27 -16.95
CA ARG A 521 -11.99 1.63 -18.31
C ARG A 521 -12.90 1.00 -19.36
N ALA A 522 -12.98 1.57 -20.55
CA ALA A 522 -13.81 1.00 -21.62
C ALA A 522 -13.34 -0.40 -22.06
N PHE A 523 -12.04 -0.66 -21.92
CA PHE A 523 -11.36 -1.85 -22.41
C PHE A 523 -10.33 -2.35 -21.38
N PRO A 524 -10.02 -3.66 -21.35
CA PRO A 524 -8.98 -4.21 -20.49
C PRO A 524 -7.59 -3.80 -20.97
N ASP A 525 -6.59 -4.00 -20.13
CA ASP A 525 -5.22 -3.53 -20.39
C ASP A 525 -4.56 -4.26 -21.58
N HIS A 526 -5.02 -5.49 -21.88
CA HIS A 526 -4.59 -6.28 -23.04
C HIS A 526 -5.46 -6.06 -24.30
N PHE A 527 -6.25 -4.97 -24.39
CA PHE A 527 -7.19 -4.74 -25.49
C PHE A 527 -6.59 -4.83 -26.89
N ASP A 528 -5.35 -4.36 -27.06
CA ASP A 528 -4.64 -4.35 -28.35
C ASP A 528 -3.87 -5.67 -28.61
N ASP A 529 -3.89 -6.65 -27.70
CA ASP A 529 -3.26 -7.94 -27.92
C ASP A 529 -4.17 -8.84 -28.77
N PRO A 530 -3.76 -9.20 -30.00
CA PRO A 530 -4.56 -10.06 -30.86
C PRO A 530 -4.72 -11.50 -30.33
N ASN A 531 -3.94 -11.89 -29.32
CA ASN A 531 -4.01 -13.22 -28.71
C ASN A 531 -4.98 -13.29 -27.52
N HIS A 532 -5.52 -12.16 -27.06
CA HIS A 532 -6.47 -12.11 -25.96
C HIS A 532 -7.85 -11.61 -26.42
N PRO A 533 -8.94 -12.18 -25.90
CA PRO A 533 -10.28 -11.69 -26.19
C PRO A 533 -10.54 -10.38 -25.44
N ASN A 534 -11.16 -9.43 -26.12
CA ASN A 534 -11.66 -8.23 -25.46
C ASN A 534 -12.94 -8.55 -24.67
N ILE A 535 -12.83 -8.65 -23.35
CA ILE A 535 -13.94 -8.91 -22.43
C ILE A 535 -14.31 -7.66 -21.62
N THR A 536 -15.54 -7.63 -21.12
CA THR A 536 -16.06 -6.49 -20.36
C THR A 536 -15.26 -6.29 -19.06
N THR A 537 -14.75 -5.09 -18.84
CA THR A 537 -14.04 -4.74 -17.60
C THR A 537 -14.99 -4.67 -16.40
N LEU A 538 -14.45 -4.93 -15.20
CA LEU A 538 -15.11 -4.64 -13.92
C LEU A 538 -15.54 -3.16 -13.82
N LYS A 539 -16.78 -2.90 -13.40
CA LYS A 539 -17.33 -1.56 -13.16
C LYS A 539 -17.64 -1.33 -11.69
N CYS A 540 -16.85 -0.49 -11.03
CA CYS A 540 -17.06 -0.08 -9.65
C CYS A 540 -17.93 1.17 -9.58
N PRO A 541 -18.78 1.32 -8.54
CA PRO A 541 -19.65 2.47 -8.38
C PRO A 541 -18.82 3.74 -8.13
N LEU A 542 -18.82 4.67 -9.09
CA LEU A 542 -18.21 6.00 -8.95
C LEU A 542 -19.22 7.09 -8.56
N SER A 543 -20.48 6.70 -8.38
CA SER A 543 -21.55 7.57 -7.88
C SER A 543 -22.50 6.77 -6.97
N GLY A 544 -23.38 7.45 -6.23
CA GLY A 544 -24.29 6.79 -5.28
C GLY A 544 -23.62 6.40 -3.96
N ASN A 545 -24.31 5.57 -3.17
CA ASN A 545 -23.96 5.33 -1.76
C ASN A 545 -22.63 4.58 -1.55
N TYR A 546 -22.27 3.70 -2.48
CA TYR A 546 -21.03 2.90 -2.42
C TYR A 546 -19.82 3.62 -3.00
N SER A 547 -20.02 4.74 -3.70
CA SER A 547 -18.91 5.49 -4.31
C SER A 547 -17.89 6.02 -3.31
N LYS A 548 -18.28 6.23 -2.04
CA LYS A 548 -17.40 6.67 -0.96
C LYS A 548 -16.20 5.75 -0.70
N PHE A 549 -16.24 4.49 -1.14
CA PHE A 549 -15.14 3.54 -0.97
C PHE A 549 -14.05 3.74 -2.03
N ASP A 550 -14.44 3.96 -3.28
CA ASP A 550 -13.53 4.19 -4.41
C ASP A 550 -13.15 5.67 -4.59
N MET A 551 -14.06 6.56 -4.18
CA MET A 551 -13.99 8.02 -4.19
C MET A 551 -14.16 8.56 -2.76
N PRO A 552 -13.23 8.26 -1.83
CA PRO A 552 -13.32 8.81 -0.48
C PRO A 552 -13.25 10.35 -0.52
N PRO A 553 -13.84 11.05 0.47
CA PRO A 553 -13.81 12.51 0.51
C PRO A 553 -12.41 13.13 0.40
N TYR A 554 -11.39 12.44 0.92
CA TYR A 554 -9.99 12.76 0.73
C TYR A 554 -9.41 11.99 -0.46
N GLU A 555 -9.18 12.68 -1.58
CA GLU A 555 -8.43 12.15 -2.72
C GLU A 555 -6.95 11.96 -2.32
N THR A 556 -6.59 10.76 -1.85
CA THR A 556 -5.20 10.43 -1.49
C THR A 556 -4.26 10.61 -2.68
N TYR A 557 -2.96 10.70 -2.40
CA TYR A 557 -1.94 10.79 -3.45
C TYR A 557 -1.93 9.55 -4.37
N ASN A 558 -2.43 8.41 -3.88
CA ASN A 558 -2.67 7.17 -4.66
C ASN A 558 -3.62 7.35 -5.84
N VAL A 559 -4.39 8.44 -5.85
CA VAL A 559 -5.41 8.73 -6.86
C VAL A 559 -5.00 9.96 -7.67
N TYR A 560 -4.67 11.05 -6.97
CA TYR A 560 -4.39 12.36 -7.57
C TYR A 560 -3.25 12.34 -8.59
N LYS A 561 -2.22 11.51 -8.38
CA LYS A 561 -1.05 11.42 -9.30
C LYS A 561 -1.25 10.50 -10.49
N TYR A 562 -2.42 9.89 -10.63
CA TYR A 562 -2.79 9.07 -11.79
C TYR A 562 -3.81 9.80 -12.65
N ASN A 563 -3.92 9.39 -13.91
CA ASN A 563 -4.89 9.98 -14.83
C ASN A 563 -6.33 9.60 -14.45
N GLU A 564 -6.52 8.38 -13.96
CA GLU A 564 -7.77 7.92 -13.38
C GLU A 564 -7.83 8.34 -11.91
N ARG A 565 -8.91 9.05 -11.55
CA ARG A 565 -9.09 9.56 -10.20
C ARG A 565 -9.99 8.68 -9.32
N TYR A 566 -9.69 7.39 -9.19
CA TYR A 566 -10.35 6.49 -8.23
C TYR A 566 -9.37 5.40 -7.74
N LEU A 567 -9.61 4.87 -6.53
CA LEU A 567 -8.71 3.93 -5.86
C LEU A 567 -8.59 2.58 -6.61
N SER A 568 -9.69 2.05 -7.16
CA SER A 568 -9.71 0.78 -7.90
C SER A 568 -9.10 0.79 -9.31
N SER A 569 -8.41 1.85 -9.73
CA SER A 569 -7.95 2.00 -11.14
C SER A 569 -7.09 0.85 -11.70
N ASN A 570 -6.39 0.09 -10.86
CA ASN A 570 -5.68 -1.15 -11.25
C ASN A 570 -5.95 -2.30 -10.25
N THR A 571 -7.14 -2.33 -9.63
CA THR A 571 -7.50 -3.37 -8.65
C THR A 571 -9.02 -3.52 -8.59
N LEU A 572 -9.52 -4.33 -7.67
CA LEU A 572 -10.94 -4.55 -7.45
C LEU A 572 -11.63 -3.34 -6.84
N CYS A 573 -12.96 -3.34 -6.83
CA CYS A 573 -13.73 -2.28 -6.19
C CYS A 573 -13.43 -2.24 -4.69
N MET A 574 -13.27 -1.03 -4.12
CA MET A 574 -12.93 -0.88 -2.70
C MET A 574 -14.06 -1.31 -1.75
N LEU A 575 -15.26 -1.58 -2.27
CA LEU A 575 -16.38 -2.20 -1.54
C LEU A 575 -16.36 -3.74 -1.56
N ALA A 576 -15.32 -4.37 -2.12
CA ALA A 576 -15.19 -5.81 -2.08
C ALA A 576 -15.08 -6.29 -0.63
N LEU A 577 -15.85 -7.32 -0.28
CA LEU A 577 -15.85 -7.93 1.05
C LEU A 577 -15.01 -9.20 1.07
N THR A 578 -14.39 -9.42 2.23
CA THR A 578 -13.76 -10.67 2.61
C THR A 578 -14.65 -11.41 3.62
N GLU A 579 -14.34 -12.65 3.95
CA GLU A 579 -15.01 -13.40 5.03
C GLU A 579 -14.90 -12.69 6.39
N ASN A 580 -13.82 -11.92 6.60
CA ASN A 580 -13.62 -11.16 7.82
C ASN A 580 -14.37 -9.81 7.86
N GLY A 581 -15.15 -9.49 6.82
CA GLY A 581 -15.79 -8.18 6.63
C GLY A 581 -14.92 -7.30 5.78
#